data_AF-A0A1N7KPH3-F1
#
_entry.id   AF-A0A1N7KPH3-F1
#
_cell.length_a   1.000
_cell.length_b   1.000
_cell.length_c   1.000
_cell.angle_alpha   90.00
_cell.angle_beta   90.00
_cell.angle_gamma   90.00
#
_symmetry.space_group_name_H-M   'P 1'
#
loop_
_entity.id
_entity.type
_entity.pdbx_description
1 polymer ?
#
loop_
_entity_poly.entity_id
_entity_poly.type
_entity_poly.pdbx_seq_one_letter_code
_entity_poly.pdbx_strand_id
1 'polypeptide(L)' 'ALSAYQISTYSYDPLIGVKSITPPSGIRELYKYDTANRLEKVIDINGKVLKEFKYNYKN' A
#
# COMPACT_ATOMS: atom_id res chain seq x y z
N ALA A 1 19.34 -11.17 16.77
CA ALA A 1 18.17 -11.63 17.52
C ALA A 1 16.91 -11.80 16.65
N LEU A 2 16.68 -11.00 15.60
CA LEU A 2 15.48 -11.14 14.74
C LEU A 2 15.75 -11.59 13.29
N SER A 3 17.02 -11.83 12.92
CA SER A 3 17.44 -12.14 11.54
C SER A 3 16.88 -13.45 10.97
N ALA A 4 16.37 -14.35 11.81
CA ALA A 4 15.74 -15.60 11.38
C ALA A 4 14.22 -15.46 11.12
N TYR A 5 13.63 -14.30 11.38
CA TYR A 5 12.20 -14.08 11.26
C TYR A 5 11.88 -13.18 10.08
N GLN A 6 10.84 -13.55 9.34
CA GLN A 6 10.23 -12.71 8.33
C GLN A 6 9.28 -11.72 9.00
N ILE A 7 9.63 -10.42 8.95
CA ILE A 7 8.85 -9.35 9.56
C ILE A 7 8.27 -8.47 8.47
N SER A 8 6.96 -8.26 8.53
CA SER A 8 6.27 -7.25 7.72
C SER A 8 5.83 -6.10 8.62
N THR A 9 6.10 -4.86 8.22
CA THR A 9 5.60 -3.68 8.93
C THR A 9 4.51 -2.99 8.14
N TYR A 10 3.51 -2.47 8.87
CA TYR A 10 2.34 -1.80 8.31
C TYR A 10 2.22 -0.44 8.98
N SER A 11 2.06 0.60 8.17
CA SER A 11 1.73 1.95 8.65
C SER A 11 0.35 2.33 8.14
N TYR A 12 -0.42 3.05 8.95
CA TYR A 12 -1.78 3.44 8.62
C TYR A 12 -1.93 4.96 8.64
N ASP A 13 -2.77 5.48 7.74
CA ASP A 13 -3.33 6.82 7.87
C ASP A 13 -4.71 6.68 8.54
N PRO A 14 -4.97 7.39 9.66
CA PRO A 14 -6.23 7.26 10.41
C PRO A 14 -7.45 7.49 9.53
N LEU A 15 -8.48 6.66 9.70
CA LEU A 15 -9.76 6.70 8.98
C LEU A 15 -9.69 6.47 7.46
N ILE A 16 -8.50 6.22 6.89
CA ILE A 16 -8.31 5.98 5.46
C ILE A 16 -7.94 4.52 5.22
N GLY A 17 -6.81 4.07 5.76
CA GLY A 17 -6.32 2.72 5.53
C GLY A 17 -4.81 2.57 5.66
N VAL A 18 -4.28 1.49 5.10
CA VAL A 18 -2.83 1.21 5.05
C VAL A 18 -2.15 2.25 4.18
N LYS A 19 -1.16 2.95 4.71
CA LYS A 19 -0.33 3.90 3.96
C LYS A 19 0.86 3.21 3.29
N SER A 20 1.47 2.26 3.98
CA SER A 20 2.62 1.52 3.45
C SER A 20 2.75 0.16 4.10
N ILE A 21 3.34 -0.76 3.34
CA ILE A 21 3.73 -2.08 3.80
C ILE A 21 5.19 -2.28 3.44
N THR A 22 6.00 -2.69 4.42
CA THR A 22 7.37 -3.15 4.17
C THR A 22 7.42 -4.65 4.45
N PRO A 23 7.38 -5.50 3.41
CA PRO A 23 7.54 -6.95 3.56
C PRO A 23 8.99 -7.31 3.92
N PRO A 24 9.26 -8.58 4.28
CA PRO A 24 10.61 -9.05 4.64
C PRO A 24 11.63 -8.94 3.49
N SER A 25 11.16 -8.86 2.24
CA SER A 25 12.02 -8.61 1.06
C SER A 25 12.61 -7.20 1.03
N GLY A 26 12.11 -6.29 1.88
CA GLY A 26 12.59 -4.91 1.98
C GLY A 26 12.02 -3.95 0.92
N ILE A 27 11.33 -4.46 -0.10
CA ILE A 27 10.71 -3.62 -1.14
C ILE A 27 9.41 -3.04 -0.60
N ARG A 28 9.46 -1.78 -0.17
CA ARG A 28 8.29 -1.08 0.38
C ARG A 28 7.26 -0.78 -0.69
N GLU A 29 6.01 -1.05 -0.35
CA GLU A 29 4.83 -0.70 -1.12
C GLU A 29 4.14 0.51 -0.50
N LEU A 30 3.68 1.44 -1.33
CA LEU A 30 2.92 2.62 -0.96
C LEU A 30 1.52 2.54 -1.54
N TYR A 31 0.53 2.81 -0.68
CA TYR A 31 -0.88 2.69 -1.00
C TYR A 31 -1.46 4.09 -1.15
N LYS A 32 -2.09 4.35 -2.30
CA LYS A 32 -2.68 5.64 -2.66
C LYS A 32 -4.18 5.49 -2.77
N TYR A 33 -4.89 6.45 -2.19
CA TYR A 33 -6.34 6.45 -2.12
C TYR A 33 -6.92 7.60 -2.93
N ASP A 34 -8.11 7.39 -3.48
CA ASP A 34 -8.89 8.44 -4.11
C ASP A 34 -9.57 9.34 -3.05
N THR A 35 -10.29 10.37 -3.51
CA THR A 35 -11.00 11.33 -2.64
C THR A 35 -12.13 10.70 -1.82
N ALA A 36 -12.55 9.48 -2.15
CA ALA A 36 -13.55 8.71 -1.41
C ALA A 36 -12.91 7.68 -0.47
N ASN A 37 -11.60 7.79 -0.19
CA ASN A 37 -10.82 6.88 0.65
C ASN A 37 -10.81 5.42 0.15
N ARG A 38 -10.94 5.20 -1.17
CA ARG A 38 -10.80 3.87 -1.78
C ARG A 38 -9.42 3.71 -2.39
N LEU A 39 -8.90 2.48 -2.40
CA LEU A 39 -7.58 2.20 -2.94
C LEU A 39 -7.54 2.48 -4.44
N GLU A 40 -6.76 3.46 -4.86
CA GLU A 40 -6.60 3.84 -6.27
C GLU A 40 -5.39 3.15 -6.88
N LYS A 41 -4.24 3.18 -6.17
CA LYS A 41 -2.96 2.65 -6.68
C LYS A 41 -2.10 2.04 -5.59
N VAL A 42 -1.33 1.03 -5.97
CA VAL A 42 -0.20 0.53 -5.18
C VAL A 42 1.05 0.75 -6.01
N ILE A 43 2.03 1.44 -5.43
CA ILE A 43 3.29 1.77 -6.09
C ILE A 43 4.47 1.26 -5.26
N ASP A 44 5.59 0.94 -5.91
CA ASP A 44 6.83 0.66 -5.20
C ASP A 44 7.54 1.96 -4.75
N ILE A 45 8.63 1.81 -4.00
CA ILE A 45 9.46 2.93 -3.54
C ILE A 45 10.07 3.77 -4.69
N ASN A 46 10.21 3.18 -5.89
CA ASN A 46 10.72 3.85 -7.09
C ASN A 46 9.61 4.56 -7.88
N GLY A 47 8.38 4.52 -7.40
CA GLY A 47 7.21 5.12 -8.06
C GLY A 47 6.63 4.27 -9.18
N LYS A 48 7.08 3.03 -9.37
CA LYS A 48 6.48 2.11 -10.35
C LYS A 48 5.11 1.66 -9.86
N VAL A 49 4.11 1.75 -10.72
CA VAL A 49 2.77 1.23 -10.44
C VAL A 49 2.81 -0.29 -10.43
N LEU A 50 2.49 -0.88 -9.29
CA LEU A 50 2.36 -2.32 -9.10
C LEU A 50 0.91 -2.76 -9.38
N LYS A 51 -0.06 -1.96 -8.93
CA LYS A 51 -1.51 -2.19 -9.13
C LYS A 51 -2.23 -0.87 -9.27
N GLU A 52 -3.29 -0.84 -10.08
CA GLU A 52 -4.20 0.28 -10.23
C GLU A 52 -5.64 -0.23 -10.23
N PHE A 53 -6.52 0.49 -9.56
CA PHE A 53 -7.93 0.16 -9.43
C PHE A 53 -8.78 1.28 -10.03
N LYS A 54 -9.77 0.92 -10.82
CA LYS A 54 -10.73 1.85 -11.40
C LYS A 54 -12.14 1.39 -11.03
N TYR A 55 -12.88 2.29 -10.37
CA TYR A 55 -14.22 2.01 -9.91
C TYR A 55 -15.24 2.71 -10.82
N ASN A 56 -16.00 1.92 -11.59
CA ASN A 56 -17.01 2.41 -12.53
C ASN A 56 -18.40 2.18 -11.95
N TYR A 57 -18.95 3.19 -11.27
CA TYR A 57 -20.33 3.14 -10.77
C TYR A 57 -21.30 3.49 -11.89
N LYS A 58 -22.37 2.71 -12.01
CA LYS A 58 -23.56 3.14 -12.75
C LYS A 58 -24.41 3.97 -11.80
N ASN A 59 -24.69 5.21 -12.17
CA ASN A 59 -25.72 6.03 -11.54
C ASN A 59 -27.11 5.46 -11.87
#